data_AF-E5L9T0-F1
#
_entry.id   AF-E5L9T0-F1
#
_cell.length_a   1.000
_cell.length_b   1.000
_cell.length_c   1.000
_cell.angle_alpha   90.00
_cell.angle_beta   90.00
_cell.angle_gamma   90.00
#
_symmetry.space_group_name_H-M   'P 1'
#
loop_
_entity.id
_entity.type
_entity.pdbx_description
1 polymer ?
#
loop_
_entity_poly.entity_id
_entity_poly.type
_entity_poly.pdbx_seq_one_letter_code
_entity_poly.pdbx_strand_id
1 'polypeptide(L)'
;MYSGEDYGNADYYDDYGHTGDPQLDMEYERSYYASRMPDNVKFFLQNFCQAIKEGVLFDIQNMYENTFPQISDHHFDKSAWPEEQEVASIVDNDKVFLILYKELYYRHIHARIPGGPKLDQRINSFFNYCDFFNLIISSQNPVSLELPDIWPWELTDEFSYQFQNSAPYTAPPTDKTLEEIQHLCVTHLMVGTTHCILNILHSLVDLS
;
A
#
# COMPACT_ATOMS: atom_id res chain seq x y z
N MET A 1 -2.07 -36.07 49.59
CA MET A 1 -3.42 -35.73 49.10
C MET A 1 -3.30 -34.32 48.54
N TYR A 2 -2.94 -34.24 47.27
CA TYR A 2 -3.80 -34.01 46.08
C TYR A 2 -4.05 -32.52 45.81
N SER A 3 -3.58 -32.14 44.62
CA SER A 3 -3.59 -30.86 43.92
C SER A 3 -4.97 -30.23 43.73
N GLY A 4 -4.97 -28.94 43.42
CA GLY A 4 -6.11 -28.23 42.86
C GLY A 4 -5.76 -26.78 42.55
N GLU A 5 -5.13 -26.57 41.39
CA GLU A 5 -5.04 -25.27 40.72
C GLU A 5 -6.46 -24.75 40.47
N ASP A 6 -6.69 -23.45 40.67
CA ASP A 6 -7.82 -22.79 40.01
C ASP A 6 -7.34 -21.44 39.45
N TYR A 7 -6.97 -21.50 38.16
CA TYR A 7 -6.74 -20.36 37.30
C TYR A 7 -8.10 -19.72 37.01
N GLY A 8 -8.51 -18.76 37.85
CA GLY A 8 -9.62 -17.87 37.54
C GLY A 8 -9.17 -16.83 36.52
N ASN A 9 -9.22 -17.20 35.24
CA ASN A 9 -9.18 -16.29 34.10
C ASN A 9 -10.22 -15.18 34.32
N ALA A 10 -9.76 -13.98 34.68
CA ALA A 10 -10.61 -12.81 34.80
C ALA A 10 -10.93 -12.33 33.38
N ASP A 11 -11.91 -12.97 32.75
CA ASP A 11 -12.62 -12.42 31.61
C ASP A 11 -13.17 -11.05 32.02
N TYR A 12 -12.41 -10.00 31.66
CA TYR A 12 -12.83 -8.61 31.69
C TYR A 12 -13.96 -8.47 30.65
N TYR A 13 -15.18 -8.84 31.06
CA TYR A 13 -16.38 -8.41 30.35
C TYR A 13 -16.49 -6.89 30.52
N ASP A 14 -16.25 -6.19 29.43
CA ASP A 14 -16.41 -4.75 29.27
C ASP A 14 -17.92 -4.42 29.34
N ASP A 15 -18.44 -4.29 30.56
CA ASP A 15 -19.85 -4.06 30.89
C ASP A 15 -20.19 -2.56 31.00
N TYR A 16 -19.77 -1.72 30.05
CA TYR A 16 -20.20 -0.30 30.02
C TYR A 16 -20.24 0.27 28.60
N GLY A 17 -21.16 -0.23 27.77
CA GLY A 17 -21.42 0.32 26.42
C GLY A 17 -22.88 0.51 26.04
N HIS A 18 -23.85 0.10 26.86
CA HIS A 18 -25.26 0.10 26.48
C HIS A 18 -25.98 1.34 27.01
N THR A 19 -26.36 2.23 26.10
CA THR A 19 -27.12 3.46 26.38
C THR A 19 -28.58 3.18 26.73
N GLY A 20 -29.03 1.94 26.57
CA GLY A 20 -30.41 1.51 26.80
C GLY A 20 -31.34 1.78 25.61
N ASP A 21 -30.81 2.39 24.55
CA ASP A 21 -31.46 2.57 23.25
C ASP A 21 -30.89 1.53 22.25
N PRO A 22 -31.68 0.52 21.85
CA PRO A 22 -31.23 -0.53 20.94
C PRO A 22 -30.72 -0.03 19.59
N GLN A 23 -31.15 1.16 19.16
CA GLN A 23 -30.77 1.72 17.88
C GLN A 23 -29.39 2.39 17.95
N LEU A 24 -29.14 3.15 19.02
CA LEU A 24 -27.84 3.77 19.28
C LEU A 24 -26.77 2.73 19.61
N ASP A 25 -27.11 1.69 20.36
CA ASP A 25 -26.17 0.62 20.70
C ASP A 25 -25.79 -0.19 19.44
N MET A 26 -26.74 -0.46 18.55
CA MET A 26 -26.49 -1.12 17.26
C MET A 26 -25.65 -0.26 16.32
N GLU A 27 -25.87 1.05 16.32
CA GLU A 27 -25.10 2.00 15.50
C GLU A 27 -23.69 2.21 16.06
N TYR A 28 -23.55 2.22 17.39
CA TYR A 28 -22.27 2.23 18.08
C TYR A 28 -21.48 0.96 17.78
N GLU A 29 -22.05 -0.24 17.96
CA GLU A 29 -21.41 -1.50 17.58
C GLU A 29 -21.03 -1.50 16.10
N ARG A 30 -21.94 -1.10 15.21
CA ARG A 30 -21.65 -1.04 13.76
C ARG A 30 -20.49 -0.09 13.45
N SER A 31 -20.45 1.08 14.09
CA SER A 31 -19.37 2.06 13.91
C SER A 31 -18.04 1.56 14.51
N TYR A 32 -18.10 0.89 15.66
CA TYR A 32 -16.97 0.29 16.34
C TYR A 32 -16.35 -0.82 15.49
N TYR A 33 -17.17 -1.74 14.97
CA TYR A 33 -16.72 -2.79 14.05
C TYR A 33 -16.29 -2.25 12.69
N ALA A 34 -16.93 -1.20 12.16
CA ALA A 34 -16.51 -0.55 10.91
C ALA A 34 -15.18 0.18 11.02
N SER A 35 -14.83 0.69 12.22
CA SER A 35 -13.55 1.35 12.47
C SER A 35 -12.38 0.37 12.63
N ARG A 36 -12.67 -0.91 12.83
CA ARG A 36 -11.67 -1.95 13.05
C ARG A 36 -11.35 -2.64 11.73
N MET A 37 -10.06 -2.75 11.41
CA MET A 37 -9.59 -3.51 10.26
C MET A 37 -10.15 -4.96 10.31
N PRO A 38 -10.77 -5.46 9.22
CA PRO A 38 -11.28 -6.81 9.17
C PRO A 38 -10.19 -7.86 9.42
N ASP A 39 -10.51 -8.92 10.16
CA ASP A 39 -9.51 -9.93 10.55
C ASP A 39 -8.88 -10.64 9.35
N ASN A 40 -9.62 -10.85 8.27
CA ASN A 40 -9.09 -11.45 7.04
C ASN A 40 -8.08 -10.54 6.33
N VAL A 41 -8.25 -9.21 6.39
CA VAL A 41 -7.28 -8.23 5.88
C VAL A 41 -6.01 -8.28 6.72
N LYS A 42 -6.15 -8.29 8.06
CA LYS A 42 -5.01 -8.40 8.97
C LYS A 42 -4.21 -9.70 8.73
N PHE A 43 -4.91 -10.82 8.63
CA PHE A 43 -4.29 -12.12 8.36
C PHE A 43 -3.58 -12.15 7.00
N PHE A 44 -4.21 -11.59 5.96
CA PHE A 44 -3.59 -11.42 4.66
C PHE A 44 -2.28 -10.61 4.75
N LEU A 45 -2.29 -9.44 5.39
CA LEU A 45 -1.11 -8.59 5.53
C LEU A 45 0.04 -9.29 6.26
N GLN A 46 -0.26 -10.01 7.34
CA GLN A 46 0.73 -10.76 8.10
C GLN A 46 1.35 -11.89 7.26
N ASN A 47 0.50 -12.70 6.60
CA ASN A 47 0.97 -13.79 5.76
C ASN A 47 1.76 -13.29 4.57
N PHE A 48 1.36 -12.14 4.00
CA PHE A 48 2.02 -11.61 2.82
C PHE A 48 3.42 -11.11 3.16
N CYS A 49 3.52 -10.41 4.30
CA CYS A 49 4.80 -10.00 4.86
C CYS A 49 5.69 -11.21 5.14
N GLN A 50 5.13 -12.28 5.72
CA GLN A 50 5.90 -13.50 5.99
C GLN A 50 6.37 -14.20 4.71
N ALA A 51 5.50 -14.34 3.70
CA ALA A 51 5.86 -14.95 2.42
C ALA A 51 6.98 -14.17 1.71
N ILE A 52 6.94 -12.83 1.76
CA ILE A 52 7.99 -11.95 1.22
C ILE A 52 9.31 -12.11 2.00
N LYS A 53 9.25 -12.20 3.33
CA LYS A 53 10.44 -12.42 4.18
C LYS A 53 11.09 -13.77 3.93
N GLU A 54 10.28 -14.81 3.72
CA GLU A 54 10.74 -16.18 3.48
C GLU A 54 11.12 -16.44 2.01
N GLY A 55 10.76 -15.55 1.08
CA GLY A 55 11.01 -15.70 -0.35
C GLY A 55 10.16 -16.81 -0.99
N VAL A 56 8.97 -17.08 -0.47
CA VAL A 56 8.09 -18.15 -0.99
C VAL A 56 7.38 -17.67 -2.25
N LEU A 57 8.07 -17.71 -3.39
CA LEU A 57 7.63 -17.12 -4.66
C LEU A 57 6.21 -17.53 -5.08
N PHE A 58 5.86 -18.80 -4.92
CA PHE A 58 4.53 -19.32 -5.25
C PHE A 58 3.42 -18.65 -4.44
N ASP A 59 3.64 -18.47 -3.13
CA ASP A 59 2.67 -17.83 -2.25
C ASP A 59 2.60 -16.34 -2.55
N ILE A 60 3.73 -15.67 -2.75
CA ILE A 60 3.78 -14.25 -3.14
C ILE A 60 2.97 -14.03 -4.43
N GLN A 61 3.16 -14.89 -5.44
CA GLN A 61 2.43 -14.83 -6.70
C GLN A 61 0.93 -15.03 -6.50
N ASN A 62 0.51 -16.05 -5.76
CA ASN A 62 -0.91 -16.30 -5.52
C ASN A 62 -1.57 -15.18 -4.69
N MET A 63 -0.84 -14.61 -3.73
CA MET A 63 -1.32 -13.51 -2.92
C MET A 63 -1.48 -12.23 -3.75
N TYR A 64 -0.55 -11.97 -4.66
CA TYR A 64 -0.56 -10.84 -5.58
C TYR A 64 -1.65 -10.95 -6.66
N GLU A 65 -1.72 -12.07 -7.40
CA GLU A 65 -2.60 -12.21 -8.56
C GLU A 65 -4.05 -12.57 -8.18
N ASN A 66 -4.26 -13.29 -7.08
CA ASN A 66 -5.58 -13.81 -6.72
C ASN A 66 -6.12 -13.19 -5.44
N THR A 67 -5.36 -13.26 -4.34
CA THR A 67 -5.89 -12.94 -3.01
C THR A 67 -6.09 -11.44 -2.82
N PHE A 68 -5.13 -10.62 -3.23
CA PHE A 68 -5.20 -9.17 -3.11
C PHE A 68 -6.36 -8.58 -3.93
N PRO A 69 -6.57 -8.95 -5.21
CA PRO A 69 -7.75 -8.51 -5.96
C PRO A 69 -9.07 -8.93 -5.30
N GLN A 70 -9.18 -10.17 -4.82
CA GLN A 70 -10.39 -10.66 -4.15
C GLN A 70 -10.73 -9.87 -2.88
N ILE A 71 -9.73 -9.59 -2.03
CA ILE A 71 -9.93 -8.77 -0.82
C ILE A 71 -10.28 -7.34 -1.20
N SER A 72 -9.62 -6.80 -2.23
CA SER A 72 -9.89 -5.46 -2.76
C SER A 72 -11.34 -5.33 -3.24
N ASP A 73 -11.85 -6.33 -3.97
CA ASP A 73 -13.24 -6.37 -4.44
C ASP A 73 -14.25 -6.46 -3.28
N HIS A 74 -13.92 -7.22 -2.24
CA HIS A 74 -14.86 -7.50 -1.15
C HIS A 74 -14.92 -6.40 -0.09
N HIS A 75 -13.78 -5.79 0.26
CA HIS A 75 -13.67 -4.82 1.35
C HIS A 75 -13.36 -3.38 0.91
N PHE A 76 -12.78 -3.21 -0.28
CA PHE A 76 -12.18 -1.94 -0.71
C PHE A 76 -12.60 -1.55 -2.13
N ASP A 77 -13.82 -1.89 -2.56
CA ASP A 77 -14.32 -1.65 -3.92
C ASP A 77 -14.29 -0.16 -4.30
N LYS A 78 -14.60 0.71 -3.33
CA LYS A 78 -14.69 2.17 -3.46
C LYS A 78 -13.94 2.93 -2.38
N SER A 79 -13.23 2.22 -1.52
CA SER A 79 -12.39 2.80 -0.47
C SER A 79 -10.94 2.39 -0.66
N ALA A 80 -10.03 3.20 -0.12
CA ALA A 80 -8.62 2.83 -0.09
C ALA A 80 -8.40 1.67 0.89
N TRP A 81 -7.32 0.93 0.66
CA TRP A 81 -6.77 0.01 1.66
C TRP A 81 -6.30 0.80 2.91
N PRO A 82 -6.02 0.12 4.04
CA PRO A 82 -5.57 0.78 5.27
C PRO A 82 -4.29 1.62 5.09
N GLU A 83 -4.13 2.67 5.90
CA GLU A 83 -2.94 3.54 5.77
C GLU A 83 -1.66 2.84 6.27
N GLU A 84 -0.50 3.35 5.84
CA GLU A 84 0.82 2.81 6.18
C GLU A 84 1.01 2.62 7.69
N GLN A 85 0.55 3.56 8.51
CA GLN A 85 0.74 3.50 9.97
C GLN A 85 -0.03 2.34 10.60
N GLU A 86 -1.22 2.02 10.08
CA GLU A 86 -2.01 0.90 10.56
C GLU A 86 -1.34 -0.42 10.19
N VAL A 87 -0.90 -0.55 8.94
CA VAL A 87 -0.23 -1.76 8.44
C VAL A 87 1.13 -1.97 9.11
N ALA A 88 1.91 -0.91 9.34
CA ALA A 88 3.20 -0.98 10.01
C ALA A 88 3.10 -1.62 11.41
N SER A 89 2.01 -1.36 12.13
CA SER A 89 1.76 -1.98 13.45
C SER A 89 1.49 -3.49 13.39
N ILE A 90 1.07 -4.00 12.25
CA ILE A 90 0.69 -5.40 12.03
C ILE A 90 1.87 -6.24 11.55
N VAL A 91 2.80 -5.62 10.81
CA VAL A 91 3.91 -6.29 10.11
C VAL A 91 5.28 -6.01 10.72
N ASP A 92 5.32 -5.60 11.99
CA ASP A 92 6.54 -5.25 12.74
C ASP A 92 7.39 -4.17 12.07
N ASN A 93 6.75 -3.22 11.37
CA ASN A 93 7.40 -2.12 10.67
C ASN A 93 8.47 -2.59 9.64
N ASP A 94 8.22 -3.73 8.98
CA ASP A 94 9.09 -4.25 7.93
C ASP A 94 9.13 -3.29 6.73
N LYS A 95 10.28 -2.65 6.52
CA LYS A 95 10.43 -1.61 5.49
C LYS A 95 10.29 -2.13 4.07
N VAL A 96 10.78 -3.35 3.80
CA VAL A 96 10.73 -3.96 2.47
C VAL A 96 9.27 -4.22 2.11
N PHE A 97 8.53 -4.85 3.02
CA PHE A 97 7.11 -5.08 2.87
C PHE A 97 6.32 -3.78 2.74
N LEU A 98 6.60 -2.77 3.55
CA LEU A 98 5.86 -1.51 3.50
C LEU A 98 6.02 -0.78 2.15
N ILE A 99 7.19 -0.84 1.52
CA ILE A 99 7.41 -0.29 0.17
C ILE A 99 6.54 -1.01 -0.86
N LEU A 100 6.52 -2.35 -0.80
CA LEU A 100 5.70 -3.20 -1.69
C LEU A 100 4.20 -3.00 -1.46
N TYR A 101 3.79 -2.92 -0.19
CA TYR A 101 2.41 -2.66 0.20
C TYR A 101 1.93 -1.30 -0.31
N LYS A 102 2.73 -0.24 -0.11
CA LYS A 102 2.38 1.10 -0.58
C LYS A 102 2.24 1.16 -2.09
N GLU A 103 3.04 0.40 -2.82
CA GLU A 103 2.93 0.30 -4.27
C GLU A 103 1.55 -0.26 -4.67
N LEU A 104 1.12 -1.37 -4.05
CA LEU A 104 -0.22 -1.94 -4.24
C LEU A 104 -1.34 -0.97 -3.82
N TYR A 105 -1.17 -0.28 -2.69
CA TYR A 105 -2.11 0.71 -2.17
C TYR A 105 -2.32 1.85 -3.17
N TYR A 106 -1.25 2.45 -3.69
CA TYR A 106 -1.38 3.55 -4.66
C TYR A 106 -1.96 3.06 -5.98
N ARG A 107 -1.53 1.89 -6.47
CA ARG A 107 -2.08 1.28 -7.68
C ARG A 107 -3.59 1.01 -7.56
N HIS A 108 -4.04 0.53 -6.41
CA HIS A 108 -5.47 0.39 -6.12
C HIS A 108 -6.20 1.73 -6.19
N ILE A 109 -5.63 2.79 -5.61
CA ILE A 109 -6.22 4.14 -5.69
C ILE A 109 -6.34 4.62 -7.12
N HIS A 110 -5.27 4.46 -7.91
CA HIS A 110 -5.24 4.83 -9.32
C HIS A 110 -6.28 4.07 -10.15
N ALA A 111 -6.45 2.77 -9.91
CA ALA A 111 -7.35 1.93 -10.68
C ALA A 111 -8.82 2.04 -10.27
N ARG A 112 -9.13 2.24 -8.98
CA ARG A 112 -10.47 1.99 -8.45
C ARG A 112 -11.18 3.17 -7.80
N ILE A 113 -10.45 4.18 -7.35
CA ILE A 113 -11.08 5.28 -6.60
C ILE A 113 -11.65 6.32 -7.57
N PRO A 114 -12.97 6.60 -7.51
CA PRO A 114 -13.58 7.63 -8.35
C PRO A 114 -12.94 8.99 -8.09
N GLY A 115 -12.49 9.66 -9.16
CA GLY A 115 -11.74 10.92 -9.05
C GLY A 115 -10.22 10.75 -8.97
N GLY A 116 -9.73 9.52 -8.88
CA GLY A 116 -8.30 9.19 -8.87
C GLY A 116 -7.56 9.73 -7.64
N PRO A 117 -6.22 9.58 -7.60
CA PRO A 117 -5.43 10.02 -6.47
C PRO A 117 -5.31 11.54 -6.42
N LYS A 118 -5.35 12.06 -5.19
CA LYS A 118 -5.06 13.46 -4.87
C LYS A 118 -3.60 13.80 -5.15
N LEU A 119 -3.29 15.10 -5.21
CA LEU A 119 -1.92 15.58 -5.45
C LEU A 119 -0.91 14.96 -4.47
N ASP A 120 -1.23 14.95 -3.18
CA ASP A 120 -0.35 14.38 -2.16
C ASP A 120 -0.14 12.87 -2.36
N GLN A 121 -1.18 12.13 -2.75
CA GLN A 121 -1.08 10.70 -3.06
C GLN A 121 -0.22 10.45 -4.29
N ARG A 122 -0.26 11.31 -5.31
CA ARG A 122 0.61 11.23 -6.50
C ARG A 122 2.07 11.45 -6.12
N ILE A 123 2.34 12.45 -5.29
CA ILE A 123 3.69 12.74 -4.77
C ILE A 123 4.20 11.56 -3.94
N ASN A 124 3.37 11.04 -3.03
CA ASN A 124 3.77 9.94 -2.17
C ASN A 124 3.94 8.62 -2.95
N SER A 125 3.09 8.36 -3.96
CA SER A 125 3.27 7.23 -4.88
C SER A 125 4.58 7.34 -5.63
N PHE A 126 4.96 8.54 -6.06
CA PHE A 126 6.23 8.79 -6.73
C PHE A 126 7.45 8.51 -5.85
N PHE A 127 7.44 9.02 -4.61
CA PHE A 127 8.50 8.71 -3.67
C PHE A 127 8.56 7.21 -3.37
N ASN A 128 7.41 6.54 -3.29
CA ASN A 128 7.36 5.10 -3.12
C ASN A 128 7.99 4.34 -4.30
N TYR A 129 7.78 4.79 -5.54
CA TYR A 129 8.47 4.22 -6.70
C TYR A 129 9.99 4.43 -6.61
N CYS A 130 10.44 5.60 -6.18
CA CYS A 130 11.87 5.84 -5.95
C CYS A 130 12.44 4.88 -4.89
N ASP A 131 11.72 4.68 -3.79
CA ASP A 131 12.12 3.73 -2.73
C ASP A 131 12.13 2.28 -3.24
N PHE A 132 11.14 1.89 -4.06
CA PHE A 132 11.09 0.58 -4.69
C PHE A 132 12.26 0.36 -5.67
N PHE A 133 12.53 1.32 -6.56
CA PHE A 133 13.67 1.20 -7.47
C PHE A 133 14.99 1.19 -6.69
N ASN A 134 15.14 2.02 -5.66
CA ASN A 134 16.32 1.99 -4.80
C ASN A 134 16.47 0.64 -4.10
N LEU A 135 15.38 -0.01 -3.68
CA LEU A 135 15.37 -1.35 -3.10
C LEU A 135 15.88 -2.40 -4.09
N ILE A 136 15.45 -2.33 -5.36
CA ILE A 136 15.88 -3.25 -6.43
C ILE A 136 17.35 -2.98 -6.84
N ILE A 137 17.74 -1.72 -6.98
CA ILE A 137 19.04 -1.28 -7.53
C ILE A 137 20.16 -1.34 -6.48
N SER A 138 19.88 -1.03 -5.21
CA SER A 138 20.91 -0.95 -4.15
C SER A 138 21.34 -2.31 -3.59
N SER A 139 21.04 -3.40 -4.29
CA SER A 139 21.33 -4.80 -3.93
C SER A 139 22.82 -5.18 -3.91
N GLN A 140 23.74 -4.21 -3.76
CA GLN A 140 25.17 -4.46 -3.54
C GLN A 140 25.48 -5.26 -2.25
N ASN A 141 24.50 -5.41 -1.35
CA ASN A 141 24.42 -6.55 -0.44
C ASN A 141 23.12 -7.29 -0.78
N PRO A 142 23.12 -8.63 -0.92
CA PRO A 142 21.98 -9.36 -1.45
C PRO A 142 20.83 -9.27 -0.45
N VAL A 143 19.93 -8.31 -0.68
CA VAL A 143 18.56 -8.45 -0.21
C VAL A 143 18.02 -9.59 -1.04
N SER A 144 17.79 -10.74 -0.42
CA SER A 144 17.16 -11.92 -1.02
C SER A 144 15.67 -11.67 -1.24
N LEU A 145 15.33 -10.57 -1.90
CA LEU A 145 13.97 -10.24 -2.29
C LEU A 145 13.72 -10.91 -3.64
N GLU A 146 12.98 -12.01 -3.60
CA GLU A 146 12.50 -12.71 -4.79
C GLU A 146 11.03 -12.36 -5.00
N LEU A 147 10.73 -11.66 -6.10
CA LEU A 147 9.38 -11.29 -6.50
C LEU A 147 8.98 -12.06 -7.76
N PRO A 148 7.68 -12.36 -7.96
CA PRO A 148 7.18 -12.91 -9.21
C PRO A 148 7.50 -11.98 -10.37
N ASP A 149 7.98 -12.53 -11.50
CA ASP A 149 8.41 -11.75 -12.67
C ASP A 149 7.35 -10.74 -13.12
N ILE A 150 6.07 -11.12 -13.06
CA ILE A 150 4.95 -10.29 -13.48
C ILE A 150 4.82 -8.98 -12.70
N TRP A 151 5.18 -8.97 -11.42
CA TRP A 151 4.94 -7.81 -10.55
C TRP A 151 5.86 -6.64 -10.92
N PRO A 152 7.20 -6.77 -11.02
CA PRO A 152 8.05 -5.70 -11.52
C PRO A 152 7.68 -5.18 -12.92
N TRP A 153 7.23 -6.06 -13.82
CA TRP A 153 6.78 -5.66 -15.16
C TRP A 153 5.53 -4.77 -15.10
N GLU A 154 4.48 -5.23 -14.43
CA GLU A 154 3.25 -4.45 -14.28
C GLU A 154 3.47 -3.14 -13.52
N LEU A 155 4.37 -3.15 -12.54
CA LEU A 155 4.79 -1.94 -11.83
C LEU A 155 5.49 -0.95 -12.75
N THR A 156 6.38 -1.41 -13.63
CA THR A 156 7.10 -0.57 -14.59
C THR A 156 6.17 0.02 -15.65
N ASP A 157 5.21 -0.78 -16.13
CA ASP A 157 4.18 -0.34 -17.05
C ASP A 157 3.25 0.69 -16.39
N GLU A 158 2.78 0.41 -15.17
CA GLU A 158 1.93 1.32 -14.41
C GLU A 158 2.67 2.64 -14.10
N PHE A 159 3.93 2.55 -13.68
CA PHE A 159 4.81 3.71 -13.51
C PHE A 159 4.77 4.53 -14.80
N SER A 160 5.19 3.95 -15.92
CA SER A 160 5.23 4.62 -17.23
C SER A 160 3.89 5.26 -17.63
N TYR A 161 2.77 4.56 -17.39
CA TYR A 161 1.43 5.05 -17.66
C TYR A 161 1.07 6.28 -16.82
N GLN A 162 1.34 6.26 -15.51
CA GLN A 162 1.07 7.39 -14.63
C GLN A 162 1.87 8.65 -15.02
N PHE A 163 3.10 8.51 -15.52
CA PHE A 163 3.90 9.66 -15.97
C PHE A 163 3.44 10.25 -17.30
N GLN A 164 3.05 9.42 -18.27
CA GLN A 164 2.51 9.91 -19.54
C GLN A 164 1.24 10.76 -19.35
N ASN A 165 0.37 10.34 -18.42
CA ASN A 165 -0.87 11.05 -18.13
C ASN A 165 -0.71 12.30 -17.24
N SER A 166 0.46 12.48 -16.59
CA SER A 166 0.78 13.71 -15.84
C SER A 166 1.20 14.90 -16.72
N ALA A 167 1.40 14.67 -18.03
CA ALA A 167 2.09 15.61 -18.92
C ALA A 167 1.26 16.72 -19.63
N PRO A 168 -0.10 16.79 -19.65
CA PRO A 168 -0.74 17.84 -20.44
C PRO A 168 -1.23 19.04 -19.61
N TYR A 169 -0.33 19.82 -18.99
CA TYR A 169 -0.63 21.22 -18.58
C TYR A 169 0.56 22.17 -18.73
N THR A 170 1.36 22.02 -19.80
CA THR A 170 2.28 23.08 -20.26
C THR A 170 1.55 24.10 -21.15
N ALA A 171 0.36 24.59 -20.73
CA ALA A 171 -0.22 25.76 -21.39
C ALA A 171 0.56 27.02 -20.95
N PRO A 172 0.86 27.97 -21.87
CA PRO A 172 1.57 29.20 -21.54
C PRO A 172 0.74 30.02 -20.53
N PRO A 173 1.37 30.60 -19.49
CA PRO A 173 0.66 31.10 -18.32
C PRO A 173 0.03 32.47 -18.59
N THR A 174 -1.29 32.54 -18.56
CA THR A 174 -1.98 33.78 -18.22
C THR A 174 -2.89 33.42 -17.04
N ASP A 175 -2.50 33.83 -15.83
CA ASP A 175 -3.11 33.50 -14.53
C ASP A 175 -3.06 32.02 -14.10
N LYS A 176 -1.93 31.60 -13.50
CA LYS A 176 -1.86 30.31 -12.79
C LYS A 176 -2.12 30.48 -11.30
N THR A 177 -3.05 29.68 -10.76
CA THR A 177 -3.30 29.57 -9.31
C THR A 177 -2.12 28.90 -8.58
N LEU A 178 -1.96 29.16 -7.28
CA LEU A 178 -0.90 28.56 -6.43
C LEU A 178 -0.86 27.02 -6.52
N GLU A 179 -2.02 26.37 -6.62
CA GLU A 179 -2.14 24.91 -6.79
C GLU A 179 -1.57 24.41 -8.13
N GLU A 180 -1.75 25.17 -9.20
CA GLU A 180 -1.22 24.81 -10.53
C GLU A 180 0.30 24.95 -10.57
N ILE A 181 0.87 25.94 -9.87
CA ILE A 181 2.32 26.11 -9.75
C ILE A 181 2.93 24.93 -8.98
N GLN A 182 2.31 24.54 -7.86
CA GLN A 182 2.75 23.38 -7.08
C GLN A 182 2.66 22.10 -7.90
N HIS A 183 1.58 21.91 -8.66
CA HIS A 183 1.42 20.79 -9.58
C HIS A 183 2.53 20.75 -10.64
N LEU A 184 2.85 21.88 -11.27
CA LEU A 184 3.91 21.97 -12.28
C LEU A 184 5.30 21.68 -11.72
N CYS A 185 5.63 22.18 -10.53
CA CYS A 185 6.91 21.89 -9.88
C CYS A 185 7.05 20.40 -9.56
N VAL A 186 5.98 19.77 -9.06
CA VAL A 186 5.93 18.33 -8.79
C VAL A 186 6.11 17.55 -10.09
N THR A 187 5.33 17.86 -11.12
CA THR A 187 5.44 17.20 -12.43
C THR A 187 6.85 17.35 -13.01
N HIS A 188 7.47 18.54 -12.89
CA HIS A 188 8.83 18.77 -13.38
C HIS A 188 9.89 17.95 -12.62
N LEU A 189 9.80 17.90 -11.28
CA LEU A 189 10.67 17.08 -10.44
C LEU A 189 10.53 15.60 -10.80
N MET A 190 9.29 15.13 -10.95
CA MET A 190 8.95 13.76 -11.30
C MET A 190 9.48 13.36 -12.68
N VAL A 191 9.35 14.23 -13.70
CA VAL A 191 9.91 14.00 -15.05
C VAL A 191 11.43 13.92 -15.01
N GLY A 192 12.09 14.82 -14.26
CA GLY A 192 13.55 14.82 -14.12
C GLY A 192 14.08 13.51 -13.52
N THR A 193 13.49 13.08 -12.40
CA THR A 193 13.89 11.84 -11.73
C THR A 193 13.48 10.58 -12.52
N THR A 194 12.38 10.61 -13.26
CA THR A 194 12.01 9.52 -14.18
C THR A 194 13.07 9.32 -15.26
N HIS A 195 13.60 10.40 -15.81
CA HIS A 195 14.70 10.31 -16.76
C HIS A 195 15.96 9.69 -16.11
N CYS A 196 16.21 10.00 -14.84
CA CYS A 196 17.26 9.33 -14.08
C CYS A 196 17.00 7.83 -13.88
N ILE A 197 15.78 7.43 -13.49
CA ILE A 197 15.40 6.03 -13.27
C ILE A 197 15.45 5.23 -14.58
N LEU A 198 14.90 5.76 -15.68
CA LEU A 198 14.97 5.12 -17.00
C LEU A 198 16.42 4.95 -17.45
N ASN A 199 17.29 5.94 -17.23
CA ASN A 199 18.70 5.82 -17.56
C ASN A 199 19.41 4.76 -16.71
N ILE A 200 19.02 4.60 -15.44
CA ILE A 200 19.53 3.52 -14.58
C ILE A 200 19.02 2.16 -15.06
N LEU A 201 17.73 2.03 -15.38
CA LEU A 201 17.15 0.78 -15.91
C LEU A 201 17.77 0.38 -17.26
N HIS A 202 17.95 1.34 -18.18
CA HIS A 202 18.67 1.10 -19.44
C HIS A 202 20.10 0.65 -19.20
N SER A 203 20.80 1.30 -18.27
CA SER A 203 22.17 0.89 -17.91
C SER A 203 22.21 -0.52 -17.32
N LEU A 204 21.21 -0.95 -16.55
CA LEU A 204 21.12 -2.30 -15.98
C LEU A 204 20.83 -3.37 -17.03
N VAL A 205 19.97 -3.06 -18.02
CA VAL A 205 19.67 -3.95 -19.15
C VAL A 205 20.87 -4.10 -20.09
N ASP A 206 21.65 -3.05 -20.29
CA ASP A 206 22.88 -3.10 -21.11
C ASP A 206 24.05 -3.83 -20.41
N LEU A 207 23.96 -4.01 -19.09
CA LEU A 207 24.94 -4.72 -18.26
C LEU A 207 24.66 -6.22 -18.08
N SER A 208 23.46 -6.70 -18.44
CA SER A 208 23.06 -8.12 -18.45
C SER A 208 23.31 -8.78 -19.80
#